data_AF-A0A7S3RG70-F1
#
_entry.id   AF-A0A7S3RG70-F1
#
_cell.length_a   1.000
_cell.length_b   1.000
_cell.length_c   1.000
_cell.angle_alpha   90.00
_cell.angle_beta   90.00
_cell.angle_gamma   90.00
#
_symmetry.space_group_name_H-M   'P 1'
#
loop_
_entity.id
_entity.type
_entity.pdbx_description
1 polymer ?
#
loop_
_entity_poly.entity_id
_entity_poly.type
_entity_poly.pdbx_seq_one_letter_code
_entity_poly.pdbx_strand_id
1 'polypeptide(L)'
;FWRSSRHVFLDFACIPQDDEEAKLKGIMSLGHILRLSSNMLCICDATYWQRLWCVFECAAFLKLSSDGEASRKLKVLPATDGILTLMGIVSVLLVTAGVHLLTDREDIHVTLSLKAVAITILGNAV
;
A
#
# COMPACT_ATOMS: atom_id res chain seq x y z
N PHE A 1 6.57 20.94 11.58
CA PHE A 1 5.90 20.59 10.31
C PHE A 1 6.65 19.42 9.70
N TRP A 2 6.11 18.20 9.71
CA TRP A 2 6.80 17.01 9.17
C TRP A 2 6.53 16.96 7.66
N ARG A 3 7.52 17.35 6.84
CA ARG A 3 7.47 17.16 5.39
C ARG A 3 8.38 15.99 5.04
N SER A 4 7.78 14.89 4.59
CA SER A 4 8.54 13.79 4.00
C SER A 4 9.40 14.33 2.86
N SER A 5 10.69 14.01 2.86
CA SER A 5 11.61 14.32 1.75
C SER A 5 11.43 13.39 0.55
N ARG A 6 10.52 12.41 0.64
CA ARG A 6 10.27 11.45 -0.43
C ARG A 6 9.12 11.93 -1.31
N HIS A 7 9.40 11.99 -2.60
CA HIS A 7 8.39 12.21 -3.63
C HIS A 7 7.70 10.89 -3.98
N VAL A 8 6.37 10.94 -4.15
CA VAL A 8 5.55 9.80 -4.54
C VAL A 8 4.66 10.24 -5.68
N PHE A 9 4.59 9.43 -6.73
CA PHE A 9 3.62 9.57 -7.81
C PHE A 9 2.46 8.61 -7.57
N LEU A 10 1.22 9.09 -7.74
CA LEU A 10 0.00 8.31 -7.53
C LEU A 10 -0.85 8.30 -8.81
N ASP A 11 -0.89 7.17 -9.50
CA ASP A 11 -1.54 7.04 -10.82
C ASP A 11 -3.07 7.26 -10.79
N PHE A 12 -3.74 7.16 -9.64
CA PHE A 12 -5.20 7.25 -9.56
C PHE A 12 -5.80 8.63 -9.91
N ALA A 13 -5.11 9.73 -9.65
CA ALA A 13 -5.68 11.08 -9.73
C ALA A 13 -4.83 12.07 -10.53
N CYS A 14 -3.75 11.60 -11.17
CA CYS A 14 -2.70 12.48 -11.68
C CYS A 14 -2.76 12.78 -13.18
N ILE A 15 -3.63 12.13 -13.95
CA ILE A 15 -3.82 12.41 -15.38
C ILE A 15 -5.29 12.82 -15.62
N PRO A 16 -5.56 14.10 -15.96
CA PRO A 16 -6.89 14.55 -16.36
C PRO A 16 -7.43 13.66 -17.48
N GLN A 17 -8.67 13.17 -17.36
CA GLN A 17 -9.28 12.26 -18.35
C GLN A 17 -10.16 13.00 -19.36
N ASP A 18 -10.55 14.21 -18.99
CA ASP A 18 -11.53 15.11 -19.59
C ASP A 18 -10.89 16.16 -20.51
N ASP A 19 -9.59 16.44 -20.35
CA ASP A 19 -8.80 17.31 -21.22
C ASP A 19 -7.81 16.48 -22.03
N GLU A 20 -8.02 16.38 -23.35
CA GLU A 20 -7.16 15.60 -24.25
C GLU A 20 -5.71 16.10 -24.29
N GLU A 21 -5.49 17.41 -24.19
CA GLU A 21 -4.15 17.99 -24.26
C GLU A 21 -3.38 17.72 -22.96
N ALA A 22 -4.04 17.92 -21.82
CA ALA A 22 -3.46 17.60 -20.51
C ALA A 22 -3.22 16.10 -20.35
N LYS A 23 -4.14 15.26 -20.85
CA LYS A 23 -4.00 13.81 -20.87
C LYS A 23 -2.77 13.38 -21.67
N LEU A 24 -2.59 13.93 -22.88
CA LEU A 24 -1.45 13.60 -23.73
C LEU A 24 -0.13 13.99 -23.06
N LYS A 25 -0.06 15.19 -22.47
CA LYS A 25 1.11 15.65 -21.71
C LYS A 25 1.40 14.73 -20.52
N GLY A 26 0.37 14.31 -19.80
CA GLY A 26 0.47 13.35 -18.69
C GLY A 26 1.06 12.02 -19.14
N ILE A 27 0.52 11.43 -20.23
CA ILE A 27 1.00 10.18 -20.81
C ILE A 27 2.47 10.30 -21.25
N MET A 28 2.85 11.40 -21.91
CA MET A 28 4.24 11.63 -22.34
C MET A 28 5.20 11.75 -21.16
N SER A 29 4.76 12.32 -20.03
CA SER A 29 5.57 12.48 -18.83
C SER A 29 5.75 11.17 -18.04
N LEU A 30 4.84 10.21 -18.20
CA LEU A 30 4.79 8.97 -17.41
C LEU A 30 6.06 8.13 -17.53
N GLY A 31 6.61 8.01 -18.75
CA GLY A 31 7.88 7.29 -18.96
C GLY A 31 9.05 7.89 -18.18
N HIS A 32 9.08 9.22 -18.04
CA HIS A 32 10.09 9.91 -17.24
C HIS A 32 9.91 9.62 -15.75
N ILE A 33 8.67 9.63 -15.26
CA ILE A 33 8.34 9.30 -13.86
C ILE A 33 8.76 7.87 -13.54
N LEU A 34 8.43 6.90 -14.40
CA LEU A 34 8.83 5.50 -14.21
C LEU A 34 10.36 5.35 -14.18
N ARG A 35 11.08 6.10 -15.03
CA ARG A 35 12.55 6.09 -15.04
C ARG A 35 13.17 6.64 -13.76
N LEU A 36 12.64 7.74 -13.24
CA LEU A 36 13.12 8.36 -12.00
C LEU A 36 12.70 7.59 -10.74
N SER A 37 11.71 6.71 -10.85
CA SER A 37 11.20 5.92 -9.73
C SER A 37 12.15 4.76 -9.39
N SER A 38 12.53 4.67 -8.12
CA SER A 38 13.32 3.55 -7.58
C SER A 38 12.46 2.41 -7.04
N ASN A 39 11.20 2.69 -6.71
CA ASN A 39 10.26 1.74 -6.15
C ASN A 39 8.89 1.94 -6.79
N MET A 40 8.17 0.85 -7.04
CA MET A 40 6.79 0.85 -7.52
C MET A 40 5.95 -0.04 -6.60
N LEU A 41 4.83 0.49 -6.12
CA LEU A 41 3.86 -0.23 -5.30
C LEU A 41 2.57 -0.39 -6.10
N CYS A 42 2.20 -1.63 -6.39
CA CYS A 42 0.96 -1.97 -7.09
C CYS A 42 -0.06 -2.47 -6.08
N ILE A 43 -1.17 -1.74 -5.92
CA ILE A 43 -2.31 -2.17 -5.12
C ILE A 43 -3.27 -2.89 -6.07
N CYS A 44 -3.25 -4.22 -6.03
CA CYS A 44 -3.98 -5.06 -6.97
C CYS A 44 -5.35 -5.46 -6.41
N ASP A 45 -6.40 -4.94 -7.04
CA ASP A 45 -7.75 -5.50 -6.96
C ASP A 45 -7.95 -6.61 -8.02
N ALA A 46 -9.12 -7.24 -8.02
CA ALA A 46 -9.47 -8.31 -8.97
C ALA A 46 -9.42 -7.87 -10.45
N THR A 47 -9.47 -6.56 -10.73
CA THR A 47 -9.47 -5.96 -12.07
C THR A 47 -8.13 -5.33 -12.46
N TYR A 48 -7.14 -5.30 -11.55
CA TYR A 48 -5.88 -4.58 -11.76
C TYR A 48 -5.15 -5.03 -13.02
N TRP A 49 -5.01 -6.35 -13.18
CA TRP A 49 -4.33 -6.94 -14.34
C TRP A 49 -5.16 -6.97 -15.62
N GLN A 50 -6.44 -6.58 -15.55
CA GLN A 50 -7.30 -6.43 -16.73
C GLN A 50 -7.19 -5.03 -17.35
N ARG A 51 -6.69 -4.05 -16.58
CA ARG A 51 -6.48 -2.68 -17.05
C ARG A 51 -5.17 -2.58 -17.80
N LEU A 52 -5.27 -2.31 -19.10
CA LEU A 52 -4.12 -2.22 -20.01
C LEU A 52 -3.03 -1.27 -19.47
N TRP A 53 -3.43 -0.13 -18.92
CA TRP A 53 -2.49 0.89 -18.44
C TRP A 53 -1.67 0.42 -17.24
N CYS A 54 -2.31 -0.22 -16.25
CA CYS A 54 -1.61 -0.76 -15.08
C CYS A 54 -0.57 -1.82 -15.48
N VAL A 55 -0.93 -2.70 -16.43
CA VAL A 55 -0.02 -3.72 -16.97
C VAL A 55 1.14 -3.06 -17.73
N PHE A 56 0.85 -2.05 -18.55
CA PHE A 56 1.87 -1.30 -19.29
C PHE A 56 2.88 -0.64 -18.37
N GLU A 57 2.45 0.04 -17.31
CA GLU A 57 3.33 0.70 -16.34
C GLU A 57 4.23 -0.30 -15.60
N CYS A 58 3.65 -1.42 -15.15
CA CYS A 58 4.40 -2.49 -14.48
C CYS A 58 5.47 -3.07 -15.43
N ALA A 59 5.09 -3.37 -16.66
CA ALA A 59 6.01 -3.91 -17.66
C ALA A 59 7.12 -2.91 -18.02
N ALA A 60 6.79 -1.63 -18.19
CA ALA A 60 7.75 -0.58 -18.47
C ALA A 60 8.74 -0.37 -17.31
N PHE A 61 8.25 -0.35 -16.06
CA PHE A 61 9.09 -0.23 -14.86
C PHE A 61 10.06 -1.41 -14.73
N LEU A 62 9.58 -2.64 -14.94
CA LEU A 62 10.41 -3.84 -14.92
C LEU A 62 11.43 -3.86 -16.06
N LYS A 63 11.06 -3.41 -17.26
CA LYS A 63 11.98 -3.31 -18.39
C LYS A 63 13.12 -2.33 -18.14
N LEU A 64 12.82 -1.18 -17.52
CA LEU A 64 13.86 -0.22 -17.13
C LEU A 64 14.82 -0.83 -16.09
N SER A 65 14.33 -1.73 -15.24
CA SER A 65 15.13 -2.43 -14.22
C SER A 65 16.15 -3.41 -14.80
N SER A 66 15.93 -3.94 -16.00
CA SER A 66 16.85 -4.89 -16.64
C SER A 66 18.07 -4.23 -17.29
N ASP A 67 18.00 -2.93 -17.56
CA ASP A 67 18.97 -2.23 -18.43
C ASP A 67 20.16 -1.63 -17.64
N GLY A 68 20.45 -2.16 -16.43
CA GLY A 68 21.64 -1.81 -15.65
C GLY A 68 21.52 -0.53 -14.79
N GLU A 69 20.39 0.17 -14.84
CA GLU A 69 20.06 1.22 -13.87
C GLU A 69 19.72 0.58 -12.50
N ALA A 70 20.11 1.24 -11.40
CA ALA A 70 20.11 0.75 -10.01
C ALA A 70 18.92 -0.14 -9.59
N SER A 71 19.14 -1.05 -8.64
CA SER A 71 18.15 -2.02 -8.11
C SER A 71 16.77 -1.38 -7.83
N ARG A 72 15.86 -1.53 -8.78
CA ARG A 72 14.46 -1.12 -8.69
C ARG A 72 13.65 -2.20 -7.99
N LYS A 73 12.66 -1.79 -7.18
CA LYS A 73 11.83 -2.71 -6.40
C LYS A 73 10.36 -2.56 -6.75
N LEU A 74 9.76 -3.65 -7.23
CA LEU A 74 8.32 -3.76 -7.43
C LEU A 74 7.72 -4.52 -6.25
N LYS A 75 6.79 -3.90 -5.51
CA LYS A 75 5.96 -4.59 -4.49
C LYS A 75 4.53 -4.65 -4.99
N VAL A 76 3.93 -5.83 -4.93
CA VAL A 76 2.52 -6.05 -5.28
C VAL A 76 1.77 -6.39 -4.00
N LEU A 77 0.73 -5.64 -3.69
CA LEU A 77 -0.13 -5.85 -2.53
C LEU A 77 -1.58 -6.06 -2.97
N PRO A 78 -2.28 -7.08 -2.47
CA PRO A 78 -3.72 -7.20 -2.64
C PRO A 78 -4.46 -5.98 -2.06
N ALA A 79 -5.47 -5.47 -2.76
CA ALA A 79 -6.32 -4.38 -2.26
C ALA A 79 -7.11 -4.78 -1.00
N THR A 80 -7.32 -6.08 -0.78
CA THR A 80 -7.99 -6.64 0.40
C THR A 80 -7.16 -6.58 1.67
N ASP A 81 -5.83 -6.47 1.57
CA ASP A 81 -4.94 -6.56 2.74
C ASP A 81 -5.17 -5.43 3.74
N GLY A 82 -5.46 -4.22 3.25
CA GLY A 82 -5.77 -3.08 4.12
C GLY A 82 -7.04 -3.30 4.94
N ILE A 83 -8.09 -3.83 4.30
CA ILE A 83 -9.38 -4.11 4.96
C ILE A 83 -9.21 -5.25 5.97
N LEU A 84 -8.52 -6.33 5.58
CA LEU A 84 -8.28 -7.47 6.47
C LEU A 84 -7.47 -7.05 7.70
N THR A 85 -6.43 -6.24 7.50
CA THR A 85 -5.61 -5.69 8.59
C THR A 85 -6.45 -4.82 9.53
N LEU A 86 -7.30 -3.94 8.99
CA LEU A 86 -8.19 -3.10 9.79
C LEU A 86 -9.20 -3.94 10.59
N MET A 87 -9.81 -4.94 9.95
CA MET A 87 -10.73 -5.87 10.64
C MET A 87 -10.03 -6.64 11.76
N GLY A 88 -8.79 -7.08 11.52
CA GLY A 88 -7.93 -7.70 12.54
C GLY A 88 -7.71 -6.77 13.74
N ILE A 89 -7.29 -5.52 13.50
CA ILE A 89 -7.08 -4.53 14.56
C ILE A 89 -8.37 -4.27 15.35
N VAL A 90 -9.49 -4.04 14.67
CA VAL A 90 -10.78 -3.78 15.31
C VAL A 90 -11.22 -4.98 16.16
N SER A 91 -11.08 -6.20 15.65
CA SER A 91 -11.42 -7.40 16.41
C SER A 91 -10.59 -7.54 17.69
N VAL A 92 -9.27 -7.30 17.64
CA VAL A 92 -8.43 -7.34 18.85
C VAL A 92 -8.81 -6.24 19.85
N LEU A 93 -9.11 -5.03 19.37
CA LEU A 93 -9.58 -3.94 20.23
C LEU A 93 -10.90 -4.27 20.92
N LEU A 94 -11.87 -4.84 20.18
CA LEU A 94 -13.16 -5.27 20.73
C LEU A 94 -13.00 -6.39 21.76
N VAL A 95 -12.16 -7.39 21.48
CA VAL A 95 -11.87 -8.47 22.44
C VAL A 95 -11.21 -7.90 23.70
N THR A 96 -10.24 -7.00 23.55
CA THR A 96 -9.53 -6.39 24.68
C THR A 96 -10.47 -5.52 25.52
N ALA A 97 -11.34 -4.74 24.89
CA ALA A 97 -12.36 -3.96 25.58
C ALA A 97 -13.39 -4.85 26.28
N GLY A 98 -13.84 -5.94 25.64
CA GLY A 98 -14.73 -6.93 26.22
C GLY A 98 -14.13 -7.59 27.46
N VAL A 99 -12.87 -8.02 27.40
CA VAL A 99 -12.14 -8.55 28.57
C VAL A 99 -12.06 -7.50 29.67
N HIS A 100 -11.67 -6.25 29.36
CA HIS A 100 -11.62 -5.20 30.39
C HIS A 100 -12.96 -4.86 31.04
N LEU A 101 -14.08 -5.03 30.33
CA LEU A 101 -15.42 -4.79 30.88
C LEU A 101 -15.95 -5.98 31.69
N LEU A 102 -15.52 -7.19 31.36
CA LEU A 102 -15.97 -8.43 32.00
C LEU A 102 -15.10 -8.83 33.20
N THR A 103 -13.83 -8.40 33.22
CA THR A 103 -12.88 -8.79 34.27
C THR A 103 -12.66 -7.63 35.24
N ASP A 104 -13.02 -7.83 36.51
CA ASP A 104 -12.61 -6.93 37.59
C ASP A 104 -11.09 -7.01 37.79
N ARG A 105 -10.50 -5.93 38.31
CA ARG A 105 -9.12 -5.40 38.20
C ARG A 105 -7.88 -6.35 38.28
N GLU A 106 -7.99 -7.67 38.46
CA GLU A 106 -6.84 -8.55 38.74
C GLU A 106 -6.17 -9.23 37.52
N ASP A 107 -6.76 -9.27 36.33
CA ASP A 107 -6.19 -10.04 35.18
C ASP A 107 -5.33 -9.22 34.19
N ILE A 108 -4.33 -8.50 34.71
CA ILE A 108 -3.34 -7.74 33.92
C ILE A 108 -2.58 -8.60 32.90
N HIS A 109 -2.39 -9.90 33.18
CA HIS A 109 -1.66 -10.82 32.31
C HIS A 109 -2.38 -11.10 30.98
N VAL A 110 -3.71 -11.19 30.99
CA VAL A 110 -4.51 -11.47 29.79
C VAL A 110 -4.46 -10.29 28.81
N THR A 111 -4.54 -9.06 29.33
CA THR A 111 -4.40 -7.84 28.53
C THR A 111 -3.01 -7.74 27.87
N LEU A 112 -1.95 -8.16 28.57
CA LEU A 112 -0.59 -8.15 28.01
C LEU A 112 -0.44 -9.12 26.84
N SER A 113 -1.01 -10.32 26.96
CA SER A 113 -1.00 -11.34 25.90
C SER A 113 -1.79 -10.90 24.66
N LEU A 114 -2.95 -10.26 24.82
CA LEU A 114 -3.74 -9.72 23.70
C LEU A 114 -3.01 -8.59 22.96
N LYS A 115 -2.35 -7.69 23.69
CA LYS A 115 -1.51 -6.63 23.09
C LYS A 115 -0.33 -7.22 22.32
N ALA A 116 0.29 -8.28 22.82
CA ALA A 116 1.38 -8.97 22.10
C ALA A 116 0.89 -9.59 20.78
N VAL A 117 -0.30 -10.23 20.78
CA VAL A 117 -0.90 -10.79 19.55
C VAL A 117 -1.22 -9.69 18.53
N ALA A 118 -1.77 -8.54 18.94
CA ALA A 118 -1.96 -7.39 18.05
C ALA A 118 -0.65 -6.93 17.41
N ILE A 119 0.43 -6.84 18.20
CA ILE A 119 1.76 -6.42 17.71
C ILE A 119 2.31 -7.43 16.69
N THR A 120 2.13 -8.74 16.90
CA THR A 120 2.56 -9.76 15.94
C THR A 120 1.76 -9.71 14.63
N ILE A 121 0.44 -9.50 14.71
CA ILE A 121 -0.42 -9.35 13.52
C ILE A 121 0.01 -8.11 12.72
N LEU A 122 0.26 -6.98 13.40
CA LEU A 122 0.76 -5.75 12.78
C LEU A 122 2.17 -5.91 12.21
N GLY A 123 3.05 -6.64 12.90
CA GLY A 123 4.44 -6.87 12.48
C GLY A 123 4.59 -7.76 11.25
N ASN A 124 3.65 -8.66 11.00
CA ASN A 124 3.63 -9.52 9.81
C ASN A 124 2.89 -8.88 8.61
N ALA A 125 2.22 -7.74 8.80
CA ALA A 125 1.46 -7.04 7.75
C ALA A 125 2.28 -5.97 6.99
N VAL A 126 3.54 -5.72 7.35
CA VAL A 126 4.43 -4.68 6.77
C VAL A 126 5.53 -5.31 5.92
#